data_AF-A0A6J4J102-F1
#
_entry.id   AF-A0A6J4J102-F1
#
_cell.length_a   1.000
_cell.length_b   1.000
_cell.length_c   1.000
_cell.angle_alpha   90.00
_cell.angle_beta   90.00
_cell.angle_gamma   90.00
#
_symmetry.space_group_name_H-M   'P 1'
#
loop_
_entity.id
_entity.type
_entity.pdbx_description
1 polymer ?
#
loop_
_entity_poly.entity_id
_entity_poly.type
_entity_poly.pdbx_seq_one_letter_code
_entity_poly.pdbx_strand_id
1 'polypeptide(L)'
;MPKYRLFLLFISTLIYSNLSAQVNNEALQYRLPVKPEYNQDLRIGLRTLGFSKNNEYFNDIADGYTLFGYHLNPRLVYFPAEFVRLEGGIFLWQDFGSTKYTQVRPTFTIKIQKEKYSLLFGNLEGNVNHGYIEPLYDFEKLINDNLENGIQFLINREQTQLDAWIDWEKMIYPRDPFREEVSGGLTFTRRLWQTEKGWRLDLPVQFTAQHKGGQIDSSDIPLLTVFNGATGFNLEKKLHGHFWQGVYSRNYYVVNKEFS
;
A
#
# COMPACT_ATOMS: atom_id res chain seq x y z
N MET A 1 45.00 3.48 26.21
CA MET A 1 44.85 3.79 24.77
C MET A 1 44.37 2.64 23.84
N PRO A 2 44.33 1.33 24.20
CA PRO A 2 43.87 0.29 23.26
C PRO A 2 42.35 0.10 23.18
N LYS A 3 41.57 0.50 24.20
CA LYS A 3 40.11 0.26 24.26
C LYS A 3 39.30 1.04 23.21
N TYR A 4 39.72 2.25 22.84
CA TYR A 4 39.03 3.06 21.83
C TYR A 4 39.29 2.60 20.39
N ARG A 5 40.44 1.93 20.14
CA ARG A 5 40.75 1.39 18.82
C ARG A 5 39.88 0.19 18.46
N LEU A 6 39.57 -0.67 19.43
CA LEU A 6 38.66 -1.81 19.22
C LEU A 6 37.22 -1.34 18.96
N PHE A 7 36.77 -0.30 19.67
CA PHE A 7 35.45 0.30 19.48
C PHE A 7 35.29 0.97 18.10
N LEU A 8 36.32 1.70 17.64
CA LEU A 8 36.34 2.27 16.29
C LEU A 8 36.41 1.21 15.20
N LEU A 9 37.10 0.08 15.44
CA LEU A 9 37.14 -1.05 14.52
C LEU A 9 35.78 -1.78 14.44
N PHE A 10 35.05 -1.85 15.55
CA PHE A 10 33.71 -2.45 15.61
C PHE A 10 32.66 -1.57 14.91
N ILE A 11 32.78 -0.25 15.04
CA ILE A 11 31.96 0.71 14.28
C ILE A 11 32.29 0.62 12.79
N SER A 12 33.57 0.49 12.42
CA SER A 12 33.93 0.39 11.00
C SER A 12 33.46 -0.92 10.38
N THR A 13 33.47 -2.06 11.08
CA THR A 13 32.92 -3.32 10.56
C THR A 13 31.39 -3.31 10.42
N LEU A 14 30.66 -2.56 11.28
CA LEU A 14 29.22 -2.32 11.12
C LEU A 14 28.87 -1.47 9.89
N ILE A 15 29.78 -0.60 9.43
CA ILE A 15 29.58 0.26 8.25
C ILE A 15 29.77 -0.52 6.93
N TYR A 16 30.45 -1.68 6.93
CA TYR A 16 30.68 -2.50 5.73
C TYR A 16 29.58 -3.54 5.45
N SER A 17 28.66 -3.79 6.38
CA SER A 17 27.51 -4.64 6.11
C SER A 17 26.41 -3.84 5.43
N ASN A 18 25.93 -4.31 4.27
CA ASN A 18 24.67 -3.85 3.69
C ASN A 18 23.53 -4.24 4.64
N LEU A 19 23.29 -3.40 5.65
CA LEU A 19 22.17 -3.51 6.59
C LEU A 19 20.89 -3.17 5.81
N SER A 20 20.33 -4.18 5.14
CA SER A 20 19.00 -4.10 4.53
C SER A 20 17.97 -4.46 5.59
N ALA A 21 17.71 -3.53 6.51
CA ALA A 21 16.66 -3.72 7.51
C ALA A 21 15.26 -3.37 6.97
N GLN A 22 15.18 -2.71 5.82
CA GLN A 22 13.92 -2.32 5.18
C GLN A 22 13.75 -3.12 3.88
N VAL A 23 12.59 -3.76 3.73
CA VAL A 23 12.25 -4.48 2.51
C VAL A 23 11.93 -3.45 1.42
N ASN A 24 12.60 -3.55 0.26
CA ASN A 24 12.25 -2.71 -0.88
C ASN A 24 11.03 -3.30 -1.60
N ASN A 25 9.87 -2.68 -1.40
CA ASN A 25 8.60 -3.08 -2.01
C ASN A 25 8.29 -2.34 -3.33
N GLU A 26 9.22 -1.56 -3.90
CA GLU A 26 8.98 -0.80 -5.14
C GLU A 26 8.56 -1.69 -6.31
N ALA A 27 9.14 -2.89 -6.42
CA ALA A 27 8.79 -3.86 -7.47
C ALA A 27 7.35 -4.40 -7.35
N LEU A 28 6.71 -4.24 -6.18
CA LEU A 28 5.35 -4.68 -5.92
C LEU A 28 4.31 -3.59 -6.25
N GLN A 29 4.76 -2.34 -6.46
CA GLN A 29 3.85 -1.24 -6.77
C GLN A 29 3.21 -1.41 -8.16
N TYR A 30 1.92 -1.12 -8.24
CA TYR A 30 1.15 -1.27 -9.47
C TYR A 30 0.25 -0.06 -9.72
N ARG A 31 0.72 0.89 -10.53
CA ARG A 31 -0.05 2.09 -10.90
C ARG A 31 -0.77 1.90 -12.23
N LEU A 32 -1.86 2.63 -12.40
CA LEU A 32 -2.72 2.70 -13.57
C LEU A 32 -2.46 4.02 -14.32
N PRO A 33 -1.38 4.15 -15.11
CA PRO A 33 -1.08 5.40 -15.79
C PRO A 33 -2.16 5.72 -16.83
N VAL A 34 -2.55 6.99 -16.86
CA VAL A 34 -3.26 7.62 -17.97
C VAL A 34 -2.26 8.49 -18.72
N LYS A 35 -2.18 8.31 -20.05
CA LYS A 35 -1.29 9.08 -20.90
C LYS A 35 -2.06 9.61 -22.11
N PRO A 36 -1.76 10.83 -22.58
CA PRO A 36 -2.39 11.39 -23.79
C PRO A 36 -2.18 10.51 -25.03
N GLU A 37 -1.05 9.80 -25.11
CA GLU A 37 -0.71 8.88 -26.21
C GLU A 37 -1.67 7.68 -26.32
N TYR A 38 -2.50 7.43 -25.30
CA TYR A 38 -3.48 6.34 -25.29
C TYR A 38 -4.88 6.81 -25.66
N ASN A 39 -5.09 8.09 -25.98
CA ASN A 39 -6.43 8.63 -26.24
C ASN A 39 -7.17 7.82 -27.32
N GLN A 40 -8.38 7.37 -27.01
CA GLN A 40 -9.25 6.53 -27.83
C GLN A 40 -8.72 5.10 -28.09
N ASP A 41 -7.65 4.67 -27.42
CA ASP A 41 -7.14 3.30 -27.55
C ASP A 41 -7.95 2.28 -26.75
N LEU A 42 -8.16 1.11 -27.36
CA LEU A 42 -8.54 -0.12 -26.67
C LEU A 42 -7.33 -1.04 -26.55
N ARG A 43 -7.07 -1.55 -25.35
CA ARG A 43 -5.91 -2.39 -25.04
C ARG A 43 -6.33 -3.60 -24.22
N ILE A 44 -5.52 -4.66 -24.31
CA ILE A 44 -5.61 -5.82 -23.43
C ILE A 44 -4.51 -5.69 -22.39
N GLY A 45 -4.88 -5.80 -21.12
CA GLY A 45 -3.99 -5.83 -19.99
C GLY A 45 -3.96 -7.21 -19.34
N LEU A 46 -2.80 -7.58 -18.81
CA LEU A 46 -2.63 -8.75 -17.96
C LEU A 46 -1.77 -8.35 -16.77
N ARG A 47 -2.27 -8.54 -15.55
CA ARG A 47 -1.46 -8.46 -14.33
C ARG A 47 -1.27 -9.87 -13.79
N THR A 48 -0.05 -10.18 -13.39
CA THR A 48 0.36 -11.47 -12.83
C THR A 48 1.18 -11.19 -11.57
N LEU A 49 0.93 -11.96 -10.51
CA LEU A 49 1.78 -11.99 -9.32
C LEU A 49 1.95 -13.44 -8.92
N GLY A 50 3.15 -13.99 -9.04
CA GLY A 50 3.51 -15.25 -8.38
C GLY A 50 3.99 -14.95 -6.97
N PHE A 51 3.59 -15.75 -5.99
CA PHE A 51 3.99 -15.56 -4.60
C PHE A 51 4.36 -16.89 -3.95
N SER A 52 5.33 -16.84 -3.05
CA SER A 52 5.75 -17.93 -2.18
C SER A 52 6.21 -17.33 -0.86
N LYS A 53 5.48 -17.59 0.23
CA LYS A 53 5.81 -17.14 1.58
C LYS A 53 5.48 -18.27 2.54
N ASN A 54 6.48 -18.71 3.30
CA ASN A 54 6.31 -19.69 4.36
C ASN A 54 6.44 -18.98 5.70
N ASN A 55 5.34 -18.91 6.45
CA ASN A 55 5.27 -18.35 7.79
C ASN A 55 5.01 -19.46 8.84
N GLU A 56 5.53 -20.67 8.63
CA GLU A 56 5.49 -21.74 9.62
C GLU A 56 6.61 -21.58 10.64
N TYR A 57 6.25 -21.08 11.82
CA TYR A 57 7.14 -20.95 12.95
C TYR A 57 6.56 -21.69 14.15
N PHE A 58 7.41 -22.36 14.93
CA PHE A 58 6.99 -22.97 16.19
C PHE A 58 6.94 -21.88 17.28
N ASN A 59 5.78 -21.22 17.45
CA ASN A 59 5.56 -20.23 18.51
C ASN A 59 4.08 -20.15 18.93
N ASP A 60 3.82 -19.45 20.04
CA ASP A 60 2.48 -19.26 20.63
C ASP A 60 1.80 -17.93 20.20
N ILE A 61 2.40 -17.18 19.27
CA ILE A 61 1.96 -15.82 18.91
C ILE A 61 0.94 -15.85 17.78
N ALA A 62 1.18 -16.68 16.76
CA ALA A 62 0.28 -16.82 15.62
C ALA A 62 0.38 -18.22 15.01
N ASP A 63 -0.75 -18.72 14.50
CA ASP A 63 -0.77 -19.93 13.70
C ASP A 63 0.11 -19.76 12.45
N GLY A 64 0.92 -20.77 12.17
CA GLY A 64 1.73 -20.81 10.96
C GLY A 64 0.89 -21.07 9.72
N TYR A 65 1.28 -20.49 8.59
CA TYR A 65 0.66 -20.74 7.29
C TYR A 65 1.67 -20.57 6.15
N THR A 66 1.35 -21.20 5.02
CA THR A 66 2.13 -21.10 3.79
C THR A 66 1.26 -20.56 2.66
N LEU A 67 1.74 -19.51 1.98
CA LEU A 67 1.15 -18.95 0.77
C LEU A 67 2.02 -19.35 -0.42
N PHE A 68 1.50 -20.14 -1.35
CA PHE A 68 2.23 -20.49 -2.56
C PHE A 68 1.29 -20.64 -3.75
N GLY A 69 1.39 -19.74 -4.72
CA GLY A 69 0.42 -19.65 -5.80
C GLY A 69 0.60 -18.44 -6.70
N TYR A 70 -0.50 -18.03 -7.33
CA TYR A 70 -0.51 -16.86 -8.20
C TYR A 70 -1.84 -16.09 -8.17
N HIS A 71 -1.71 -14.80 -8.47
CA HIS A 71 -2.79 -13.94 -8.94
C HIS A 71 -2.69 -13.69 -10.43
N LEU A 72 -3.84 -13.73 -11.11
CA LEU A 72 -3.98 -13.42 -12.53
C LEU A 72 -5.15 -12.45 -12.72
N ASN A 73 -4.93 -11.37 -13.46
CA ASN A 73 -5.98 -10.39 -13.77
C ASN A 73 -5.91 -9.94 -15.23
N PRO A 74 -6.50 -10.71 -16.17
CA PRO A 74 -6.77 -10.24 -17.52
C PRO A 74 -7.84 -9.15 -17.52
N ARG A 75 -7.68 -8.16 -18.40
CA ARG A 75 -8.59 -7.02 -18.50
C ARG A 75 -8.59 -6.36 -19.88
N LEU A 76 -9.70 -5.72 -20.20
CA LEU A 76 -9.82 -4.76 -21.29
C LEU A 76 -9.66 -3.36 -20.71
N VAL A 77 -8.84 -2.54 -21.37
CA VAL A 77 -8.49 -1.18 -20.95
C VAL A 77 -8.87 -0.23 -22.08
N TYR A 78 -9.77 0.71 -21.81
CA TYR A 78 -10.20 1.71 -22.77
C TYR A 78 -9.91 3.13 -22.26
N PHE A 79 -9.43 3.99 -23.14
CA PHE A 79 -9.10 5.38 -22.82
C PHE A 79 -10.01 6.34 -23.59
N PRO A 80 -11.21 6.65 -23.08
CA PRO A 80 -12.16 7.48 -23.83
C PRO A 80 -11.71 8.94 -24.01
N ALA A 81 -10.74 9.40 -23.22
CA ALA A 81 -10.15 10.73 -23.30
C ALA A 81 -8.70 10.71 -22.78
N GLU A 82 -7.90 11.74 -23.09
CA GLU A 82 -6.50 11.87 -22.66
C GLU A 82 -6.27 11.82 -21.13
N PHE A 83 -7.34 12.05 -20.35
CA PHE A 83 -7.33 12.09 -18.88
C PHE A 83 -8.25 11.04 -18.25
N VAL A 84 -8.79 10.10 -19.02
CA VAL A 84 -9.71 9.05 -18.53
C VAL A 84 -9.21 7.67 -18.93
N ARG A 85 -9.25 6.74 -17.98
CA ARG A 85 -8.98 5.32 -18.16
C ARG A 85 -10.11 4.50 -17.57
N LEU A 86 -10.60 3.54 -18.34
CA LEU A 86 -11.63 2.58 -17.96
C LEU A 86 -11.05 1.17 -18.07
N GLU A 87 -11.26 0.33 -17.06
CA GLU A 87 -10.82 -1.05 -17.07
C GLU A 87 -11.94 -1.97 -16.61
N GLY A 88 -12.07 -3.11 -17.28
CA GLY A 88 -12.95 -4.20 -16.89
C GLY A 88 -12.23 -5.53 -17.06
N GLY A 89 -12.31 -6.43 -16.07
CA GLY A 89 -11.54 -7.66 -16.06
C GLY A 89 -12.03 -8.69 -15.05
N ILE A 90 -11.24 -9.73 -14.86
CA ILE A 90 -11.52 -10.81 -13.90
C ILE A 90 -10.24 -11.07 -13.12
N PHE A 91 -10.31 -11.05 -11.80
CA PHE A 91 -9.24 -11.47 -10.90
C PHE A 91 -9.40 -12.94 -10.54
N LEU A 92 -8.29 -13.67 -10.59
CA LEU A 92 -8.19 -15.08 -10.28
C LEU A 92 -7.04 -15.26 -9.28
N TRP A 93 -7.30 -15.99 -8.19
CA TRP A 93 -6.30 -16.42 -7.23
C TRP A 93 -6.33 -17.94 -7.13
N GLN A 94 -5.20 -18.58 -7.44
CA GLN A 94 -4.99 -20.00 -7.27
C GLN A 94 -3.80 -20.28 -6.35
N ASP A 95 -4.02 -21.05 -5.29
CA ASP A 95 -2.95 -21.67 -4.53
C ASP A 95 -2.53 -23.00 -5.17
N PHE A 96 -1.24 -23.25 -5.28
CA PHE A 96 -0.73 -24.49 -5.82
C PHE A 96 -1.03 -25.67 -4.88
N GLY A 97 -1.42 -26.81 -5.46
CA GLY A 97 -1.90 -27.97 -4.71
C GLY A 97 -3.39 -27.94 -4.39
N SER A 98 -4.07 -26.80 -4.51
CA SER A 98 -5.54 -26.73 -4.47
C SER A 98 -6.14 -27.15 -5.82
N THR A 99 -7.32 -27.75 -5.78
CA THR A 99 -8.11 -28.10 -6.99
C THR A 99 -9.10 -27.00 -7.40
N LYS A 100 -9.23 -25.93 -6.59
CA LYS A 100 -10.17 -24.83 -6.82
C LYS A 100 -9.45 -23.49 -6.71
N TYR A 101 -9.94 -22.50 -7.45
CA TYR A 101 -9.55 -21.11 -7.25
C TYR A 101 -9.99 -20.65 -5.86
N THR A 102 -9.06 -20.04 -5.14
CA THR A 102 -9.29 -19.39 -3.83
C THR A 102 -10.23 -18.20 -4.01
N GLN A 103 -10.07 -17.46 -5.11
CA GLN A 103 -10.94 -16.33 -5.43
C GLN A 103 -11.11 -16.13 -6.93
N VAL A 104 -12.34 -15.83 -7.35
CA VAL A 104 -12.69 -15.37 -8.69
C VAL A 104 -13.60 -14.15 -8.55
N ARG A 105 -13.15 -12.96 -8.94
CA ARG A 105 -13.91 -11.71 -8.77
C ARG A 105 -13.85 -10.84 -10.03
N PRO A 106 -14.95 -10.20 -10.45
CA PRO A 106 -14.87 -9.18 -11.49
C PRO A 106 -14.05 -8.00 -10.99
N THR A 107 -13.34 -7.34 -11.89
CA THR A 107 -12.64 -6.09 -11.61
C THR A 107 -13.13 -4.99 -12.52
N PHE A 108 -13.28 -3.79 -11.98
CA PHE A 108 -13.70 -2.60 -12.72
C PHE A 108 -13.02 -1.36 -12.16
N THR A 109 -12.47 -0.51 -13.01
CA THR A 109 -11.86 0.76 -12.58
C THR A 109 -12.23 1.88 -13.54
N ILE A 110 -12.62 3.03 -12.98
CA ILE A 110 -12.61 4.33 -13.66
C ILE A 110 -11.53 5.17 -13.01
N LYS A 111 -10.59 5.68 -13.81
CA LYS A 111 -9.58 6.63 -13.34
C LYS A 111 -9.65 7.91 -14.16
N ILE A 112 -9.83 9.03 -13.47
CA ILE A 112 -9.71 10.37 -14.03
C ILE A 112 -8.38 10.93 -13.51
N GLN A 113 -7.42 11.18 -14.41
CA GLN A 113 -6.08 11.65 -14.06
C GLN A 113 -5.77 12.95 -14.79
N LYS A 114 -5.56 14.01 -14.03
CA LYS A 114 -4.97 15.27 -14.52
C LYS A 114 -3.57 15.44 -13.94
N GLU A 115 -2.88 16.49 -14.35
CA GLU A 115 -1.46 16.75 -14.01
C GLU A 115 -1.13 16.57 -12.52
N LYS A 116 -2.00 17.04 -11.62
CA LYS A 116 -1.71 17.12 -10.17
C LYS A 116 -2.64 16.29 -9.30
N TYR A 117 -3.67 15.68 -9.87
CA TYR A 117 -4.66 14.92 -9.11
C TYR A 117 -5.22 13.76 -9.91
N SER A 118 -5.58 12.69 -9.20
CA SER A 118 -6.34 11.57 -9.76
C SER A 118 -7.51 11.21 -8.87
N LEU A 119 -8.60 10.78 -9.48
CA LEU A 119 -9.74 10.17 -8.81
C LEU A 119 -9.95 8.77 -9.41
N LEU A 120 -10.07 7.76 -8.56
CA LEU A 120 -10.39 6.40 -8.95
C LEU A 120 -11.73 5.99 -8.32
N PHE A 121 -12.48 5.19 -9.06
CA PHE A 121 -13.68 4.50 -8.61
C PHE A 121 -13.62 3.03 -9.05
N GLY A 122 -14.07 2.11 -8.20
CA GLY A 122 -13.98 0.67 -8.41
C GLY A 122 -12.71 0.11 -7.78
N ASN A 123 -11.93 -0.69 -8.50
CA ASN A 123 -10.66 -1.21 -7.99
C ASN A 123 -9.59 -0.11 -7.92
N LEU A 124 -8.96 -0.02 -6.75
CA LEU A 124 -8.03 1.05 -6.40
C LEU A 124 -6.58 0.74 -6.79
N GLU A 125 -5.73 1.77 -6.79
CA GLU A 125 -4.28 1.62 -6.74
C GLU A 125 -3.88 1.31 -5.29
N GLY A 126 -4.21 0.09 -4.85
CA GLY A 126 -4.16 -0.31 -3.45
C GLY A 126 -2.84 -0.87 -2.93
N ASN A 127 -2.88 -1.39 -1.71
CA ASN A 127 -1.78 -2.09 -1.06
C ASN A 127 -0.51 -1.23 -0.92
N VAL A 128 0.64 -1.77 -1.35
CA VAL A 128 1.96 -1.11 -1.28
C VAL A 128 2.01 0.25 -1.99
N ASN A 129 1.03 0.54 -2.86
CA ASN A 129 0.93 1.82 -3.54
C ASN A 129 0.58 2.98 -2.61
N HIS A 130 -0.18 2.73 -1.54
CA HIS A 130 -0.56 3.78 -0.60
C HIS A 130 0.63 4.37 0.15
N GLY A 131 1.76 3.64 0.23
CA GLY A 131 2.99 4.13 0.83
C GLY A 131 2.95 4.20 2.36
N TYR A 132 2.10 3.40 2.99
CA TYR A 132 2.10 3.20 4.43
C TYR A 132 3.42 2.61 4.92
N ILE A 133 3.79 2.92 6.16
CA ILE A 133 4.79 2.13 6.88
C ILE A 133 4.20 0.78 7.26
N GLU A 134 5.02 -0.27 7.23
CA GLU A 134 4.56 -1.64 7.50
C GLU A 134 3.79 -1.82 8.83
N PRO A 135 4.14 -1.12 9.94
CA PRO A 135 3.33 -1.19 11.17
C PRO A 135 1.87 -0.72 11.03
N LEU A 136 1.54 0.09 10.02
CA LEU A 136 0.18 0.54 9.75
C LEU A 136 -0.51 -0.31 8.67
N TYR A 137 0.25 -0.89 7.76
CA TYR A 137 -0.29 -1.62 6.61
C TYR A 137 0.70 -2.68 6.13
N ASP A 138 0.35 -3.95 6.35
CA ASP A 138 1.19 -5.08 5.93
C ASP A 138 1.17 -5.24 4.40
N PHE A 139 2.36 -5.38 3.81
CA PHE A 139 2.48 -5.64 2.38
C PHE A 139 1.93 -7.02 1.99
N GLU A 140 1.77 -7.97 2.92
CA GLU A 140 1.16 -9.27 2.67
C GLU A 140 -0.31 -9.15 2.24
N LYS A 141 -0.98 -8.01 2.53
CA LYS A 141 -2.30 -7.71 1.94
C LYS A 141 -2.28 -7.78 0.41
N LEU A 142 -1.14 -7.53 -0.24
CA LEU A 142 -1.00 -7.75 -1.69
C LEU A 142 -1.32 -9.19 -2.13
N ILE A 143 -1.11 -10.17 -1.23
CA ILE A 143 -1.42 -11.58 -1.43
C ILE A 143 -2.83 -11.87 -0.89
N ASN A 144 -3.09 -11.59 0.38
CA ASN A 144 -4.32 -12.06 1.02
C ASN A 144 -5.56 -11.21 0.72
N ASP A 145 -5.36 -9.96 0.29
CA ASP A 145 -6.42 -8.96 0.10
C ASP A 145 -6.04 -7.93 -0.98
N ASN A 146 -5.78 -8.43 -2.20
CA ASN A 146 -5.24 -7.63 -3.29
C ASN A 146 -6.26 -6.61 -3.86
N LEU A 147 -7.55 -6.91 -3.73
CA LEU A 147 -8.62 -6.15 -4.39
C LEU A 147 -9.37 -5.24 -3.42
N GLU A 148 -8.91 -4.01 -3.33
CA GLU A 148 -9.63 -2.91 -2.69
C GLU A 148 -10.64 -2.30 -3.68
N ASN A 149 -11.88 -2.07 -3.24
CA ASN A 149 -13.03 -1.65 -4.04
C ASN A 149 -13.72 -0.43 -3.41
N GLY A 150 -13.58 0.75 -4.04
CA GLY A 150 -14.26 1.93 -3.56
C GLY A 150 -13.86 3.19 -4.29
N ILE A 151 -13.37 4.18 -3.55
CA ILE A 151 -12.96 5.48 -4.07
C ILE A 151 -11.57 5.82 -3.56
N GLN A 152 -10.71 6.33 -4.45
CA GLN A 152 -9.38 6.83 -4.09
C GLN A 152 -9.14 8.20 -4.73
N PHE A 153 -8.57 9.11 -3.95
CA PHE A 153 -8.18 10.44 -4.38
C PHE A 153 -6.70 10.67 -4.14
N LEU A 154 -5.98 11.05 -5.19
CA LEU A 154 -4.54 11.25 -5.19
C LEU A 154 -4.22 12.71 -5.50
N ILE A 155 -3.24 13.28 -4.80
CA ILE A 155 -2.57 14.54 -5.17
C ILE A 155 -1.09 14.26 -5.35
N ASN A 156 -0.53 14.68 -6.49
CA ASN A 156 0.90 14.63 -6.75
C ASN A 156 1.40 16.02 -7.19
N ARG A 157 1.93 16.79 -6.23
CA ARG A 157 2.57 18.10 -6.45
C ARG A 157 3.98 18.05 -5.90
N GLU A 158 4.85 18.94 -6.37
CA GLU A 158 6.26 18.99 -5.95
C GLU A 158 6.47 19.03 -4.42
N GLN A 159 5.59 19.74 -3.70
CA GLN A 159 5.67 19.91 -2.25
C GLN A 159 4.65 19.08 -1.47
N THR A 160 3.66 18.47 -2.14
CA THR A 160 2.55 17.78 -1.48
C THR A 160 2.19 16.52 -2.23
N GLN A 161 2.24 15.41 -1.50
CA GLN A 161 1.71 14.13 -1.93
C GLN A 161 0.59 13.73 -0.98
N LEU A 162 -0.51 13.25 -1.53
CA LEU A 162 -1.64 12.74 -0.76
C LEU A 162 -2.21 11.52 -1.49
N ASP A 163 -2.56 10.50 -0.72
CA ASP A 163 -3.39 9.38 -1.11
C ASP A 163 -4.47 9.23 -0.03
N ALA A 164 -5.74 9.32 -0.39
CA ALA A 164 -6.86 9.08 0.49
C ALA A 164 -7.83 8.10 -0.17
N TRP A 165 -8.27 7.09 0.57
CA TRP A 165 -9.04 6.00 0.01
C TRP A 165 -10.08 5.45 1.00
N ILE A 166 -11.11 4.84 0.43
CA ILE A 166 -12.12 4.03 1.13
C ILE A 166 -12.29 2.74 0.33
N ASP A 167 -12.27 1.62 1.03
CA ASP A 167 -12.50 0.28 0.53
C ASP A 167 -13.73 -0.32 1.22
N TRP A 168 -14.72 -0.70 0.40
CA TRP A 168 -15.89 -1.44 0.83
C TRP A 168 -15.61 -2.94 0.70
N GLU A 169 -15.08 -3.52 1.77
CA GLU A 169 -14.65 -4.92 1.80
C GLU A 169 -15.86 -5.86 1.78
N LYS A 170 -16.91 -5.52 2.54
CA LYS A 170 -18.09 -6.37 2.69
C LYS A 170 -19.36 -5.55 2.81
N MET A 171 -20.24 -5.69 1.81
CA MET A 171 -21.58 -5.10 1.81
C MET A 171 -22.55 -5.97 2.62
N ILE A 172 -23.53 -5.35 3.28
CA ILE A 172 -24.66 -6.03 3.91
C ILE A 172 -25.99 -5.67 3.24
N TYR A 173 -26.93 -6.60 3.35
CA TYR A 173 -28.34 -6.45 3.01
C TYR A 173 -29.20 -6.78 4.24
N PRO A 174 -30.50 -6.42 4.24
CA PRO A 174 -31.36 -6.66 5.39
C PRO A 174 -31.36 -8.12 5.84
N ARG A 175 -31.02 -8.35 7.11
CA ARG A 175 -30.93 -9.66 7.79
C ARG A 175 -29.77 -10.55 7.35
N ASP A 176 -28.73 -9.97 6.75
CA ASP A 176 -27.48 -10.71 6.56
C ASP A 176 -26.90 -11.13 7.92
N PRO A 177 -26.33 -12.35 8.04
CA PRO A 177 -25.84 -12.87 9.32
C PRO A 177 -24.44 -12.33 9.70
N PHE A 178 -24.00 -11.27 9.04
CA PHE A 178 -22.66 -10.69 9.20
C PHE A 178 -22.74 -9.16 9.10
N ARG A 179 -21.70 -8.49 9.62
CA ARG A 179 -21.59 -7.02 9.61
C ARG A 179 -21.03 -6.50 8.28
N GLU A 180 -21.31 -5.21 8.01
CA GLU A 180 -20.60 -4.45 6.99
C GLU A 180 -19.14 -4.29 7.41
N GLU A 181 -18.25 -4.31 6.43
CA GLU A 181 -16.82 -4.06 6.65
C GLU A 181 -16.36 -2.98 5.66
N VAL A 182 -15.92 -1.85 6.21
CA VAL A 182 -15.41 -0.71 5.45
C VAL A 182 -14.08 -0.30 6.05
N SER A 183 -13.05 -0.24 5.23
CA SER A 183 -11.75 0.33 5.59
C SER A 183 -11.51 1.62 4.83
N GLY A 184 -10.62 2.45 5.36
CA GLY A 184 -10.16 3.62 4.65
C GLY A 184 -8.90 4.16 5.28
N GLY A 185 -8.30 5.13 4.62
CA GLY A 185 -7.08 5.72 5.14
C GLY A 185 -6.58 6.88 4.32
N LEU A 186 -5.49 7.45 4.82
CA LEU A 186 -4.79 8.54 4.20
C LEU A 186 -3.29 8.40 4.40
N THR A 187 -2.51 8.67 3.36
CA THR A 187 -1.10 9.04 3.47
C THR A 187 -0.90 10.44 2.91
N PHE A 188 -0.16 11.26 3.65
CA PHE A 188 0.12 12.64 3.30
C PHE A 188 1.57 12.95 3.59
N THR A 189 2.24 13.60 2.66
CA THR A 189 3.60 14.10 2.86
C THR A 189 3.67 15.54 2.37
N ARG A 190 4.14 16.43 3.24
CA ARG A 190 4.39 17.83 2.92
C ARG A 190 5.89 18.14 3.04
N ARG A 191 6.49 18.64 1.97
CA ARG A 191 7.84 19.21 2.03
C ARG A 191 7.79 20.52 2.81
N LEU A 192 8.48 20.57 3.94
CA LEU A 192 8.55 21.76 4.79
C LEU A 192 9.67 22.68 4.32
N TRP A 193 10.82 22.10 3.96
CA TRP A 193 12.00 22.87 3.60
C TRP A 193 12.94 22.08 2.68
N GLN A 194 13.61 22.78 1.76
CA GLN A 194 14.68 22.25 0.93
C GLN A 194 15.72 23.34 0.65
N THR A 195 16.99 22.97 0.59
CA THR A 195 18.10 23.88 0.24
C THR A 195 18.81 23.45 -1.02
N GLU A 196 19.45 24.42 -1.69
CA GLU A 196 20.39 24.17 -2.78
C GLU A 196 21.56 23.28 -2.34
N LYS A 197 21.96 23.36 -1.07
CA LYS A 197 22.99 22.50 -0.48
C LYS A 197 22.53 21.04 -0.30
N GLY A 198 21.32 20.67 -0.71
CA GLY A 198 20.85 19.29 -0.73
C GLY A 198 20.18 18.79 0.56
N TRP A 199 19.86 19.67 1.51
CA TRP A 199 18.99 19.32 2.64
C TRP A 199 17.52 19.32 2.22
N ARG A 200 16.74 18.33 2.70
CA ARG A 200 15.28 18.25 2.56
C ARG A 200 14.65 17.77 3.86
N LEU A 201 13.59 18.45 4.32
CA LEU A 201 12.76 18.06 5.47
C LEU A 201 11.31 17.92 5.01
N ASP A 202 10.72 16.76 5.25
CA ASP A 202 9.32 16.47 4.95
C ASP A 202 8.55 16.04 6.22
N LEU A 203 7.28 16.41 6.29
CA LEU A 203 6.32 16.00 7.32
C LEU A 203 5.41 14.89 6.75
N PRO A 204 5.58 13.63 7.17
CA PRO A 204 4.65 12.56 6.87
C PRO A 204 3.51 12.48 7.90
N VAL A 205 2.30 12.25 7.44
CA VAL A 205 1.11 11.90 8.23
C VAL A 205 0.43 10.71 7.55
N GLN A 206 0.12 9.67 8.31
CA GLN A 206 -0.56 8.47 7.81
C GLN A 206 -1.63 8.04 8.79
N PHE A 207 -2.77 7.55 8.31
CA PHE A 207 -3.70 6.81 9.13
C PHE A 207 -4.48 5.78 8.32
N THR A 208 -5.01 4.79 9.04
CA THR A 208 -6.00 3.83 8.57
C THR A 208 -7.12 3.76 9.60
N ALA A 209 -8.35 3.60 9.15
CA ALA A 209 -9.51 3.32 9.98
C ALA A 209 -10.24 2.10 9.42
N GLN A 210 -10.73 1.24 10.30
CA GLN A 210 -11.57 0.10 9.95
C GLN A 210 -12.85 0.19 10.75
N HIS A 211 -13.97 0.02 10.06
CA HIS A 211 -15.30 0.00 10.63
C HIS A 211 -15.96 -1.33 10.31
N LYS A 212 -16.34 -2.08 11.35
CA LYS A 212 -17.12 -3.31 11.23
C LYS A 212 -18.42 -3.14 11.99
N GLY A 213 -19.51 -2.91 11.28
CA GLY A 213 -20.78 -2.54 11.90
C GLY A 213 -21.93 -2.64 10.91
N GLY A 214 -23.14 -2.40 11.38
CA GLY A 214 -24.32 -2.42 10.55
C GLY A 214 -25.56 -2.26 11.42
N GLN A 215 -26.61 -1.67 10.85
CA GLN A 215 -27.88 -1.46 11.54
C GLN A 215 -28.99 -2.37 11.01
N ILE A 216 -28.75 -3.00 9.86
CA ILE A 216 -29.76 -3.76 9.11
C ILE A 216 -29.43 -5.25 9.01
N ASP A 217 -28.25 -5.67 9.46
CA ASP A 217 -27.87 -7.06 9.60
C ASP A 217 -28.53 -7.71 10.83
N SER A 218 -28.35 -9.01 11.00
CA SER A 218 -28.84 -9.78 12.15
C SER A 218 -27.71 -10.36 13.00
N SER A 219 -26.51 -9.78 12.95
CA SER A 219 -25.35 -10.27 13.70
C SER A 219 -25.35 -9.74 15.13
N ASP A 220 -25.17 -10.64 16.11
CA ASP A 220 -25.03 -10.27 17.53
C ASP A 220 -23.64 -9.72 17.89
N ILE A 221 -22.72 -9.65 16.93
CA ILE A 221 -21.35 -9.18 17.15
C ILE A 221 -21.35 -7.65 17.34
N PRO A 222 -20.75 -7.11 18.43
CA PRO A 222 -20.68 -5.67 18.66
C PRO A 222 -19.93 -4.93 17.55
N LEU A 223 -20.35 -3.69 17.27
CA LEU A 223 -19.67 -2.78 16.35
C LEU A 223 -18.20 -2.61 16.77
N LEU A 224 -17.30 -2.63 15.78
CA LEU A 224 -15.87 -2.43 15.98
C LEU A 224 -15.39 -1.25 15.14
N THR A 225 -14.71 -0.28 15.76
CA THR A 225 -13.99 0.77 15.01
C THR A 225 -12.57 0.90 15.52
N VAL A 226 -11.59 0.64 14.64
CA VAL A 226 -10.16 0.70 14.96
C VAL A 226 -9.49 1.77 14.12
N PHE A 227 -8.62 2.57 14.73
CA PHE A 227 -7.82 3.59 14.10
C PHE A 227 -6.33 3.36 14.38
N ASN A 228 -5.51 3.42 13.33
CA ASN A 228 -4.05 3.45 13.44
C ASN A 228 -3.56 4.75 12.80
N GLY A 229 -2.64 5.44 13.47
CA GLY A 229 -2.06 6.68 12.98
C GLY A 229 -0.54 6.69 13.10
N ALA A 230 0.12 7.39 12.18
CA ALA A 230 1.55 7.67 12.26
C ALA A 230 1.84 9.10 11.81
N THR A 231 2.80 9.75 12.46
CA THR A 231 3.32 11.05 12.04
C THR A 231 4.79 11.18 12.43
N GLY A 232 5.51 12.15 11.88
CA GLY A 232 6.89 12.40 12.30
C GLY A 232 7.65 13.31 11.34
N PHE A 233 8.86 12.91 10.94
CA PHE A 233 9.65 13.69 9.99
C PHE A 233 10.61 12.81 9.18
N ASN A 234 10.79 13.20 7.92
CA ASN A 234 11.79 12.63 7.02
C ASN A 234 12.87 13.68 6.77
N LEU A 235 14.13 13.32 7.02
CA LEU A 235 15.27 14.18 6.79
C LEU A 235 16.19 13.55 5.76
N GLU A 236 16.54 14.29 4.71
CA GLU A 236 17.48 13.85 3.70
C GLU A 236 18.58 14.89 3.50
N LYS A 237 19.79 14.39 3.28
CA LYS A 237 20.96 15.15 2.86
C LYS A 237 21.58 14.49 1.65
N LYS A 238 21.44 15.12 0.48
CA LYS A 238 22.20 14.73 -0.72
C LYS A 238 23.67 15.08 -0.57
N LEU A 239 24.53 14.18 -1.03
CA LEU A 239 25.98 14.29 -1.01
C LEU A 239 26.49 14.27 -2.46
N HIS A 240 27.52 15.06 -2.77
CA HIS A 240 28.11 15.14 -4.12
C HIS A 240 29.27 14.14 -4.29
N GLY A 241 29.26 13.02 -3.56
CA GLY A 241 30.30 12.01 -3.62
C GLY A 241 29.97 10.92 -4.65
N HIS A 242 31.01 10.30 -5.21
CA HIS A 242 30.84 9.17 -6.13
C HIS A 242 30.35 7.89 -5.44
N PHE A 243 30.75 7.69 -4.18
CA PHE A 243 30.37 6.51 -3.40
C PHE A 243 29.13 6.77 -2.52
N TRP A 244 29.17 7.81 -1.68
CA TRP A 244 28.02 8.24 -0.88
C TRP A 244 27.25 9.34 -1.62
N GLN A 245 26.05 9.02 -2.08
CA GLN A 245 25.18 9.94 -2.82
C GLN A 245 24.19 10.68 -1.91
N GLY A 246 23.96 10.18 -0.70
CA GLY A 246 23.08 10.81 0.27
C GLY A 246 22.95 10.02 1.56
N VAL A 247 22.41 10.69 2.57
CA VAL A 247 21.98 10.09 3.83
C VAL A 247 20.53 10.51 4.06
N TYR A 248 19.68 9.58 4.46
CA TYR A 248 18.29 9.88 4.82
C TYR A 248 17.89 9.15 6.10
N SER A 249 16.91 9.73 6.80
CA SER A 249 16.20 9.08 7.90
C SER A 249 14.71 9.35 7.78
N ARG A 250 13.91 8.35 8.16
CA ARG A 250 12.45 8.46 8.28
C ARG A 250 12.07 8.08 9.70
N ASN A 251 11.41 8.98 10.40
CA ASN A 251 11.17 8.86 11.83
C ASN A 251 9.66 8.99 12.06
N TYR A 252 9.07 8.01 12.73
CA TYR A 252 7.63 7.91 12.93
C TYR A 252 7.31 7.68 14.40
N TYR A 253 6.26 8.36 14.86
CA TYR A 253 5.52 8.07 16.07
C TYR A 253 4.20 7.42 15.66
N VAL A 254 3.92 6.24 16.20
CA VAL A 254 2.77 5.40 15.81
C VAL A 254 1.80 5.30 16.99
N VAL A 255 0.51 5.38 16.70
CA VAL A 255 -0.59 5.27 17.66
C VAL A 255 -1.65 4.32 17.14
N ASN A 256 -2.32 3.63 18.07
CA ASN A 256 -3.50 2.82 17.81
C ASN A 256 -4.60 3.22 18.82
N LYS A 257 -5.85 3.19 18.37
CA LYS A 257 -7.02 3.42 19.21
C LYS A 257 -8.21 2.62 18.70
N GLU A 258 -8.85 1.88 19.59
CA GLU A 258 -10.18 1.31 19.39
C GLU A 258 -11.25 2.24 19.99
N PHE A 259 -12.36 2.42 19.25
CA PHE A 259 -13.46 3.35 19.56
C PHE A 259 -14.79 2.64 19.91
N SER A 260 -14.78 1.31 19.96
CA SER A 260 -15.92 0.46 20.31
C SER A 260 -16.22 0.47 21.80
#